data_AF-A0A8S2ZMU9-F1
#
_entry.id   AF-A0A8S2ZMU9-F1
#
_cell.length_a   1.000
_cell.length_b   1.000
_cell.length_c   1.000
_cell.angle_alpha   90.00
_cell.angle_beta   90.00
_cell.angle_gamma   90.00
#
_symmetry.space_group_name_H-M   'P 1'
#
loop_
_entity.id
_entity.type
_entity.pdbx_description
1 polymer ?
#
loop_
_entity_poly.entity_id
_entity_poly.type
_entity_poly.pdbx_seq_one_letter_code
_entity_poly.pdbx_strand_id
1 'polypeptide(L)'
;MPNFSNLLQTIILNNSCASVAFYEHWIGMISPNNLTPSIERLVIIETEYYTYGIVYLIKHLTLGNTLQYLHLVFEYPDNKYMHILVTLVETQTSVRSMILEVENGHRKFTKDIYSHLLEMKPFFWSRAVQLTLSVQYPFEIIVILQNGAIPLLEHLNITFEQEQYEEKPYLQEHQPDIQFCQSDIRRMTDATRLQSLLLRHLALNQLTILLNSLNMPLLEKLTLVDIFDE
;
A
#
# COMPACT_ATOMS: atom_id res chain seq x y z
N MET A 1 24.49 25.43 -16.26
CA MET A 1 24.03 25.54 -14.86
C MET A 1 24.18 24.18 -14.21
N PRO A 2 24.72 24.06 -12.98
CA PRO A 2 24.59 22.81 -12.23
C PRO A 2 23.10 22.49 -12.12
N ASN A 3 22.70 21.30 -12.55
CA ASN A 3 21.30 20.90 -12.57
C ASN A 3 20.88 20.70 -11.11
N PHE A 4 20.27 21.71 -10.49
CA PHE A 4 19.83 21.69 -9.10
C PHE A 4 18.95 20.45 -8.81
N SER A 5 18.22 19.99 -9.82
CA SER A 5 17.50 18.72 -9.83
C SER A 5 18.36 17.53 -9.37
N ASN A 6 19.63 17.45 -9.77
CA ASN A 6 20.52 16.33 -9.45
C ASN A 6 20.94 16.28 -7.97
N LEU A 7 20.69 17.34 -7.19
CA LEU A 7 20.93 17.38 -5.75
C LEU A 7 19.67 17.02 -4.94
N LEU A 8 18.53 16.91 -5.61
CA LEU A 8 17.23 16.67 -4.97
C LEU A 8 17.08 15.18 -4.64
N GLN A 9 17.44 14.79 -3.42
CA GLN A 9 17.29 13.42 -2.92
C GLN A 9 15.99 13.18 -2.16
N THR A 10 15.41 14.23 -1.59
CA THR A 10 14.20 14.15 -0.75
C THR A 10 13.17 15.16 -1.22
N ILE A 11 11.92 14.70 -1.35
CA ILE A 11 10.76 15.55 -1.64
C ILE A 11 9.72 15.32 -0.56
N ILE A 12 9.21 16.42 -0.01
CA ILE A 12 8.10 16.44 0.94
C ILE A 12 7.07 17.42 0.40
N LEU A 13 5.91 16.90 0.00
CA LEU A 13 4.77 17.69 -0.44
C LEU A 13 3.70 17.62 0.64
N ASN A 14 3.20 18.78 1.05
CA ASN A 14 2.02 18.91 1.90
C ASN A 14 0.95 19.70 1.14
N ASN A 15 -0.23 19.86 1.73
CA ASN A 15 -1.29 20.69 1.16
C ASN A 15 -1.01 22.19 1.34
N SER A 16 0.05 22.68 0.69
CA SER A 16 0.37 24.11 0.61
C SER A 16 0.41 24.57 -0.84
N CYS A 17 0.07 25.83 -1.09
CA CYS A 17 0.15 26.42 -2.43
C CYS A 17 1.56 26.29 -3.04
N ALA A 18 2.61 26.34 -2.22
CA ALA A 18 3.99 26.16 -2.67
C ALA A 18 4.27 24.71 -3.12
N SER A 19 3.79 23.71 -2.38
CA SER A 19 3.91 22.30 -2.75
C SER A 19 3.12 21.97 -4.02
N VAL A 20 1.93 22.54 -4.18
CA VAL A 20 1.14 22.41 -5.42
C VAL A 20 1.87 23.04 -6.60
N ALA A 21 2.34 24.28 -6.48
CA ALA A 21 3.08 24.96 -7.54
C ALA A 21 4.38 24.23 -7.92
N PHE A 22 5.11 23.71 -6.92
CA PHE A 22 6.30 22.88 -7.16
C PHE A 22 5.94 21.60 -7.92
N TYR A 23 4.89 20.92 -7.50
CA TYR A 23 4.42 19.69 -8.16
C TYR A 23 4.00 19.92 -9.61
N GLU A 24 3.21 20.95 -9.88
CA GLU A 24 2.79 21.32 -11.24
C GLU A 24 4.00 21.63 -12.13
N HIS A 25 4.95 22.40 -11.60
CA HIS A 25 6.21 22.68 -12.29
C HIS A 25 6.99 21.40 -12.56
N TRP A 26 7.11 20.53 -11.56
CA TRP A 26 7.89 19.31 -11.66
C TRP A 26 7.28 18.33 -12.67
N ILE A 27 5.96 18.12 -12.65
CA ILE A 27 5.27 17.33 -13.68
C ILE A 27 5.44 17.95 -15.06
N GLY A 28 5.35 19.28 -15.19
CA GLY A 28 5.60 19.98 -16.45
C GLY A 28 7.03 19.81 -16.99
N MET A 29 8.00 19.46 -16.14
CA MET A 29 9.38 19.16 -16.53
C MET A 29 9.63 17.68 -16.85
N ILE A 30 8.73 16.79 -16.46
CA ILE A 30 8.81 15.36 -16.75
C ILE A 30 8.55 15.16 -18.24
N SER A 31 9.62 14.85 -18.97
CA SER A 31 9.58 14.44 -20.37
C SER A 31 10.09 13.00 -20.43
N PRO A 32 9.55 12.14 -21.32
CA PRO A 32 10.06 10.77 -21.51
C PRO A 32 11.56 10.72 -21.82
N ASN A 33 12.17 11.83 -22.25
CA ASN A 33 13.59 11.94 -22.57
C ASN A 33 14.46 12.60 -21.47
N ASN A 34 13.86 13.09 -20.39
CA ASN A 34 14.60 13.71 -19.29
C ASN A 34 14.76 12.72 -18.14
N LEU A 35 16.01 12.43 -17.78
CA LEU A 35 16.35 11.69 -16.56
C LEU A 35 15.84 12.48 -15.36
N THR A 36 14.86 11.93 -14.66
CA THR A 36 14.45 12.39 -13.34
C THR A 36 15.61 12.16 -12.36
N PRO A 37 15.82 13.10 -11.42
CA PRO A 37 16.86 12.91 -10.41
C PRO A 37 16.57 11.69 -9.52
N SER A 38 17.64 11.10 -9.00
CA SER A 38 17.59 9.96 -8.08
C SER A 38 17.01 10.39 -6.73
N ILE A 39 15.68 10.38 -6.63
CA ILE A 39 14.98 10.67 -5.39
C ILE A 39 15.00 9.42 -4.52
N GLU A 40 15.64 9.54 -3.36
CA GLU A 40 15.73 8.48 -2.36
C GLU A 40 14.49 8.46 -1.48
N ARG A 41 13.89 9.63 -1.22
CA ARG A 41 12.77 9.79 -0.30
C ARG A 41 11.65 10.65 -0.88
N LEU A 42 10.45 10.09 -0.95
CA LEU A 42 9.23 10.81 -1.34
C LEU A 42 8.21 10.74 -0.21
N VAL A 43 7.74 11.91 0.23
CA VAL A 43 6.65 12.05 1.19
C VAL A 43 5.59 12.95 0.58
N ILE A 44 4.34 12.50 0.51
CA ILE A 44 3.20 13.30 0.06
C ILE A 44 2.10 13.15 1.08
N ILE A 45 1.76 14.26 1.73
CA ILE A 45 0.67 14.36 2.70
C ILE A 45 -0.52 15.00 1.99
N GLU A 46 -1.73 14.47 2.21
CA GLU A 46 -2.99 14.93 1.58
C GLU A 46 -2.96 14.80 0.05
N THR A 47 -2.98 13.56 -0.43
CA THR A 47 -2.85 13.23 -1.86
C THR A 47 -3.99 13.72 -2.78
N GLU A 48 -5.07 14.32 -2.27
CA GLU A 48 -6.26 14.65 -3.06
C GLU A 48 -5.99 15.57 -4.25
N TYR A 49 -5.18 16.59 -4.03
CA TYR A 49 -4.74 17.52 -5.08
C TYR A 49 -3.80 16.85 -6.11
N TYR A 50 -3.27 15.68 -5.78
CA TYR A 50 -2.24 14.99 -6.55
C TYR A 50 -2.75 13.66 -7.15
N THR A 51 -4.01 13.28 -6.88
CA THR A 51 -4.53 11.91 -6.97
C THR A 51 -4.15 11.16 -8.26
N TYR A 52 -4.31 11.79 -9.43
CA TYR A 52 -3.98 11.16 -10.71
C TYR A 52 -2.50 11.28 -11.09
N GLY A 53 -1.84 12.36 -10.67
CA GLY A 53 -0.45 12.60 -11.06
C GLY A 53 0.59 12.00 -10.09
N ILE A 54 0.23 11.52 -8.89
CA ILE A 54 1.17 10.74 -8.05
C ILE A 54 1.57 9.46 -8.77
N VAL A 55 0.60 8.75 -9.36
CA VAL A 55 0.86 7.55 -10.17
C VAL A 55 1.80 7.88 -11.32
N TYR A 56 1.55 8.99 -12.02
CA TYR A 56 2.42 9.47 -13.10
C TYR A 56 3.84 9.78 -12.60
N LEU A 57 3.95 10.49 -11.48
CA LEU A 57 5.21 10.87 -10.85
C LEU A 57 6.01 9.65 -10.42
N ILE A 58 5.38 8.69 -9.74
CA ILE A 58 6.00 7.40 -9.38
C ILE A 58 6.47 6.67 -10.65
N LYS A 59 5.68 6.66 -11.73
CA LYS A 59 6.08 6.08 -13.02
C LYS A 59 7.37 6.66 -13.59
N HIS A 60 7.64 7.94 -13.33
CA HIS A 60 8.80 8.64 -13.87
C HIS A 60 10.01 8.70 -12.93
N LEU A 61 9.85 8.45 -11.64
CA LEU A 61 10.95 8.44 -10.66
C LEU A 61 11.95 7.28 -10.82
N THR A 62 11.64 6.33 -11.69
CA THR A 62 12.08 4.93 -11.54
C THR A 62 13.03 4.49 -12.64
N LEU A 63 13.36 5.40 -13.56
CA LEU A 63 14.29 5.19 -14.66
C LEU A 63 15.77 5.08 -14.23
N GLY A 64 16.09 4.89 -12.94
CA GLY A 64 17.49 4.73 -12.53
C GLY A 64 17.81 4.23 -11.12
N ASN A 65 16.93 4.31 -10.12
CA ASN A 65 17.26 3.90 -8.74
C ASN A 65 16.04 3.44 -7.92
N THR A 66 16.30 2.56 -6.95
CA THR A 66 15.38 2.11 -5.90
C THR A 66 15.05 3.27 -4.96
N LEU A 67 13.76 3.60 -4.82
CA LEU A 67 13.30 4.57 -3.83
C LEU A 67 13.57 3.97 -2.43
N GLN A 68 14.29 4.66 -1.56
CA GLN A 68 14.55 4.14 -0.21
C GLN A 68 13.31 4.27 0.68
N TYR A 69 12.52 5.32 0.48
CA TYR A 69 11.37 5.62 1.33
C TYR A 69 10.23 6.29 0.57
N LEU A 70 9.05 5.66 0.60
CA LEU A 70 7.79 6.21 0.09
C LEU A 70 6.81 6.37 1.25
N HIS A 71 6.25 7.56 1.41
CA HIS A 71 5.16 7.80 2.35
C HIS A 71 4.05 8.61 1.68
N LEU A 72 2.86 8.04 1.59
CA LEU A 72 1.68 8.69 1.05
C LEU A 72 0.57 8.68 2.11
N VAL A 73 -0.01 9.86 2.37
CA VAL A 73 -1.18 10.01 3.25
C VAL A 73 -2.38 10.43 2.39
N PHE A 74 -3.37 9.56 2.28
CA PHE A 74 -4.58 9.75 1.49
C PHE A 74 -5.67 10.40 2.33
N GLU A 75 -6.33 11.44 1.83
CA GLU A 75 -7.46 12.06 2.54
C GLU A 75 -8.74 11.21 2.44
N TYR A 76 -9.02 10.60 1.28
CA TYR A 76 -10.04 9.55 1.10
C TYR A 76 -9.45 8.16 0.79
N PRO A 77 -10.07 7.08 1.32
CA PRO A 77 -9.65 5.69 1.10
C PRO A 77 -10.17 5.11 -0.23
N ASP A 78 -10.39 5.92 -1.28
CA ASP A 78 -10.96 5.52 -2.58
C ASP A 78 -10.00 4.64 -3.42
N ASN A 79 -9.40 3.61 -2.82
CA ASN A 79 -8.53 2.60 -3.45
C ASN A 79 -7.26 3.21 -4.05
N LYS A 80 -6.92 4.44 -3.66
CA LYS A 80 -5.77 5.18 -4.18
C LYS A 80 -4.47 4.44 -3.89
N TYR A 81 -4.34 3.79 -2.73
CA TYR A 81 -3.16 2.96 -2.44
C TYR A 81 -3.05 1.79 -3.43
N MET A 82 -4.14 1.11 -3.79
CA MET A 82 -4.09 0.01 -4.78
C MET A 82 -3.56 0.46 -6.13
N HIS A 83 -3.99 1.62 -6.63
CA HIS A 83 -3.46 2.17 -7.87
C HIS A 83 -1.96 2.45 -7.79
N ILE A 84 -1.46 2.92 -6.65
CA ILE A 84 -0.02 3.10 -6.40
C ILE A 84 0.69 1.75 -6.44
N LEU A 85 0.15 0.75 -5.73
CA LEU A 85 0.71 -0.60 -5.67
C LEU A 85 0.79 -1.24 -7.06
N VAL A 86 -0.29 -1.17 -7.84
CA VAL A 86 -0.35 -1.65 -9.25
C VAL A 86 0.68 -0.90 -10.10
N THR A 87 0.77 0.42 -9.99
CA THR A 87 1.75 1.21 -10.75
C THR A 87 3.18 0.81 -10.43
N LEU A 88 3.50 0.58 -9.15
CA LEU A 88 4.81 0.12 -8.71
C LEU A 88 5.13 -1.28 -9.27
N VAL A 89 4.14 -2.17 -9.38
CA VAL A 89 4.27 -3.47 -10.08
C VAL A 89 4.57 -3.27 -11.56
N GLU A 90 3.72 -2.53 -12.28
CA GLU A 90 3.84 -2.31 -13.73
C GLU A 90 5.22 -1.74 -14.11
N THR A 91 5.75 -0.88 -13.25
CA THR A 91 7.03 -0.20 -13.45
C THR A 91 8.23 -0.94 -12.86
N GLN A 92 8.00 -2.10 -12.20
CA GLN A 92 9.02 -2.87 -11.50
C GLN A 92 9.83 -2.02 -10.49
N THR A 93 9.17 -1.04 -9.89
CA THR A 93 9.81 -0.08 -9.00
C THR A 93 10.07 -0.72 -7.66
N SER A 94 11.35 -0.75 -7.26
CA SER A 94 11.72 -1.21 -5.92
C SER A 94 11.64 -0.05 -4.92
N VAL A 95 10.96 -0.28 -3.79
CA VAL A 95 10.85 0.67 -2.68
C VAL A 95 11.28 -0.01 -1.40
N ARG A 96 12.32 0.44 -0.70
CA ARG A 96 12.80 -0.27 0.51
C ARG A 96 11.78 -0.21 1.66
N SER A 97 11.28 0.97 1.97
CA SER A 97 10.28 1.21 3.03
C SER A 97 9.09 1.99 2.47
N MET A 98 7.89 1.50 2.70
CA MET A 98 6.66 2.08 2.17
C MET A 98 5.62 2.25 3.27
N ILE A 99 5.03 3.46 3.34
CA ILE A 99 3.95 3.81 4.25
C ILE A 99 2.80 4.39 3.44
N LEU A 100 1.65 3.74 3.50
CA LEU A 100 0.42 4.13 2.80
C LEU A 100 -0.68 4.26 3.85
N GLU A 101 -0.98 5.48 4.25
CA GLU A 101 -1.87 5.81 5.36
C GLU A 101 -3.07 6.61 4.88
N VAL A 102 -4.19 6.53 5.59
CA VAL A 102 -5.38 7.35 5.33
C VAL A 102 -5.55 8.36 6.46
N GLU A 103 -5.80 9.61 6.13
CA GLU A 103 -5.98 10.70 7.08
C GLU A 103 -7.27 10.51 7.88
N ASN A 104 -7.17 10.76 9.18
CA ASN A 104 -8.30 10.64 10.10
C ASN A 104 -9.29 11.79 9.88
N GLY A 105 -10.30 11.60 9.02
CA GLY A 105 -11.36 12.59 8.87
C GLY A 105 -12.54 12.18 7.99
N HIS A 106 -12.29 11.43 6.92
CA HIS A 106 -13.31 11.15 5.92
C HIS A 106 -13.22 9.72 5.37
N ARG A 107 -13.49 8.74 6.24
CA ARG A 107 -13.55 7.32 5.87
C ARG A 107 -14.86 7.06 5.12
N LYS A 108 -14.83 7.17 3.79
CA LYS A 108 -15.92 6.68 2.94
C LYS A 108 -15.63 5.24 2.54
N PHE A 109 -16.63 4.39 2.66
CA PHE A 109 -16.56 3.00 2.23
C PHE A 109 -16.47 2.91 0.70
N THR A 110 -15.53 2.11 0.18
CA THR A 110 -15.34 1.95 -1.26
C THR A 110 -15.74 0.53 -1.68
N LYS A 111 -16.81 0.39 -2.48
CA LYS A 111 -17.35 -0.91 -2.91
C LYS A 111 -16.43 -1.68 -3.88
N ASP A 112 -15.56 -0.99 -4.62
CA ASP A 112 -14.85 -1.57 -5.76
C ASP A 112 -13.44 -2.13 -5.43
N ILE A 113 -13.10 -2.33 -4.14
CA ILE A 113 -11.75 -2.77 -3.72
C ILE A 113 -11.41 -4.16 -4.25
N TYR A 114 -12.38 -5.08 -4.20
CA TYR A 114 -12.12 -6.50 -4.38
C TYR A 114 -11.83 -6.90 -5.83
N SER A 115 -12.49 -6.28 -6.80
CA SER A 115 -12.32 -6.58 -8.23
C SER A 115 -10.90 -6.29 -8.72
N HIS A 116 -10.33 -5.16 -8.30
CA HIS A 116 -8.98 -4.76 -8.71
C HIS A 116 -7.87 -5.63 -8.12
N LEU A 117 -8.08 -6.22 -6.94
CA LEU A 117 -7.13 -7.11 -6.29
C LEU A 117 -7.04 -8.48 -6.97
N LEU A 118 -8.17 -9.06 -7.36
CA LEU A 118 -8.21 -10.38 -8.02
C LEU A 118 -7.68 -10.35 -9.46
N GLU A 119 -7.78 -9.20 -10.14
CA GLU A 119 -7.24 -9.01 -11.49
C GLU A 119 -5.70 -8.96 -11.50
N MET A 120 -5.07 -8.81 -10.34
CA MET A 120 -3.62 -8.91 -10.19
C MET A 120 -3.19 -10.38 -10.34
N LYS A 121 -2.89 -10.78 -11.58
CA LYS A 121 -2.17 -12.03 -11.89
C LYS A 121 -0.93 -12.16 -11.00
N PRO A 122 -0.37 -13.36 -10.77
CA PRO A 122 0.83 -13.52 -9.95
C PRO A 122 2.00 -12.75 -10.58
N PHE A 123 2.23 -11.54 -10.08
CA PHE A 123 3.35 -10.68 -10.42
C PHE A 123 4.31 -10.64 -9.23
N PHE A 124 5.61 -10.64 -9.52
CA PHE A 124 6.64 -10.33 -8.53
C PHE A 124 6.66 -8.81 -8.35
N TRP A 125 6.10 -8.35 -7.24
CA TRP A 125 6.01 -6.96 -6.82
C TRP A 125 7.38 -6.40 -6.40
N SER A 126 7.37 -5.17 -5.90
CA SER A 126 8.57 -4.43 -5.50
C SER A 126 9.41 -5.17 -4.46
N ARG A 127 10.72 -4.92 -4.44
CA ARG A 127 11.66 -5.39 -3.41
C ARG A 127 11.52 -4.61 -2.10
N ALA A 128 10.30 -4.53 -1.55
CA ALA A 128 10.05 -3.86 -0.29
C ALA A 128 10.41 -4.73 0.91
N VAL A 129 11.06 -4.11 1.89
CA VAL A 129 11.45 -4.74 3.16
C VAL A 129 10.41 -4.43 4.23
N GLN A 130 9.88 -3.20 4.22
CA GLN A 130 8.85 -2.75 5.16
C GLN A 130 7.65 -2.15 4.44
N LEU A 131 6.45 -2.59 4.82
CA LEU A 131 5.18 -2.06 4.36
C LEU A 131 4.30 -1.69 5.56
N THR A 132 3.82 -0.45 5.60
CA THR A 132 2.76 0.01 6.50
C THR A 132 1.56 0.40 5.66
N LEU A 133 0.39 -0.14 5.97
CA LEU A 133 -0.82 0.05 5.17
C LEU A 133 -2.06 0.20 6.07
N SER A 134 -2.97 1.08 5.67
CA SER A 134 -4.36 1.08 6.16
C SER A 134 -5.24 0.31 5.17
N VAL A 135 -6.01 -0.68 5.66
CA VAL A 135 -6.88 -1.52 4.83
C VAL A 135 -8.31 -1.51 5.35
N GLN A 136 -9.28 -1.78 4.49
CA GLN A 136 -10.68 -1.88 4.89
C GLN A 136 -11.01 -3.30 5.35
N TYR A 137 -10.42 -4.32 4.70
CA TYR A 137 -10.75 -5.71 4.99
C TYR A 137 -9.55 -6.61 5.33
N PRO A 138 -9.75 -7.62 6.21
CA PRO A 138 -8.74 -8.64 6.53
C PRO A 138 -8.21 -9.42 5.33
N PHE A 139 -9.05 -9.69 4.32
CA PHE A 139 -8.64 -10.48 3.16
C PHE A 139 -7.61 -9.77 2.28
N GLU A 140 -7.50 -8.44 2.35
CA GLU A 140 -6.56 -7.69 1.52
C GLU A 140 -5.10 -8.05 1.85
N ILE A 141 -4.84 -8.35 3.13
CA ILE A 141 -3.53 -8.84 3.59
C ILE A 141 -3.16 -10.14 2.89
N ILE A 142 -4.13 -11.03 2.71
CA ILE A 142 -3.91 -12.31 2.06
C ILE A 142 -3.48 -12.06 0.62
N VAL A 143 -4.16 -11.19 -0.12
CA VAL A 143 -3.79 -10.85 -1.51
C VAL A 143 -2.39 -10.25 -1.57
N ILE A 144 -2.04 -9.34 -0.65
CA ILE A 144 -0.70 -8.74 -0.55
C ILE A 144 0.39 -9.80 -0.33
N LEU A 145 0.08 -10.89 0.38
CA LEU A 145 1.02 -11.95 0.74
C LEU A 145 0.98 -13.17 -0.18
N GLN A 146 0.07 -13.24 -1.15
CA GLN A 146 -0.06 -14.39 -2.04
C GLN A 146 1.21 -14.61 -2.86
N ASN A 147 1.69 -15.86 -2.89
CA ASN A 147 2.79 -16.35 -3.74
C ASN A 147 4.06 -15.48 -3.77
N GLY A 148 4.41 -14.81 -2.67
CA GLY A 148 5.60 -13.97 -2.61
C GLY A 148 5.49 -12.72 -3.47
N ALA A 149 4.28 -12.16 -3.59
CA ALA A 149 4.04 -10.91 -4.30
C ALA A 149 5.09 -9.87 -3.90
N ILE A 150 5.34 -9.61 -2.61
CA ILE A 150 6.52 -8.85 -2.15
C ILE A 150 7.62 -9.82 -1.68
N PRO A 151 8.59 -10.19 -2.53
CA PRO A 151 9.50 -11.30 -2.23
C PRO A 151 10.54 -11.00 -1.15
N LEU A 152 10.67 -9.73 -0.70
CA LEU A 152 11.61 -9.33 0.36
C LEU A 152 10.91 -8.79 1.61
N LEU A 153 9.58 -8.92 1.74
CA LEU A 153 8.85 -8.32 2.85
C LEU A 153 9.24 -8.97 4.18
N GLU A 154 9.83 -8.18 5.07
CA GLU A 154 10.28 -8.60 6.40
C GLU A 154 9.41 -7.99 7.51
N HIS A 155 8.84 -6.80 7.27
CA HIS A 155 8.01 -6.08 8.24
C HIS A 155 6.70 -5.60 7.63
N LEU A 156 5.58 -6.04 8.21
CA LEU A 156 4.24 -5.64 7.79
C LEU A 156 3.47 -5.02 8.95
N ASN A 157 3.01 -3.79 8.78
CA ASN A 157 2.14 -3.10 9.74
C ASN A 157 0.81 -2.78 9.09
N ILE A 158 -0.28 -3.32 9.61
CA ILE A 158 -1.62 -3.10 9.08
C ILE A 158 -2.50 -2.43 10.13
N THR A 159 -3.18 -1.38 9.70
CA THR A 159 -4.27 -0.76 10.44
C THR A 159 -5.57 -1.03 9.70
N PHE A 160 -6.53 -1.67 10.37
CA PHE A 160 -7.87 -1.83 9.83
C PHE A 160 -8.67 -0.57 10.06
N GLU A 161 -9.25 -0.02 9.00
CA GLU A 161 -10.13 1.13 9.08
C GLU A 161 -11.42 0.72 9.79
N GLN A 162 -11.61 1.17 11.03
CA GLN A 162 -12.87 0.94 11.74
C GLN A 162 -14.00 1.63 10.99
N GLU A 163 -14.98 0.84 10.53
CA GLU A 163 -16.23 1.35 9.97
C GLU A 163 -17.01 2.14 11.02
N GLN A 164 -17.58 3.27 10.60
CA GLN A 164 -18.85 3.72 11.15
C GLN A 164 -19.95 3.00 10.37
N TYR A 165 -20.26 1.77 10.78
CA TYR A 165 -21.41 0.93 10.42
C TYR A 165 -22.39 1.44 9.34
N GLU A 166 -22.44 0.76 8.18
CA GLU A 166 -23.67 0.27 7.52
C GLU A 166 -23.37 -1.05 6.75
N GLU A 167 -22.95 -2.04 7.52
CA GLU A 167 -22.21 -3.27 7.17
C GLU A 167 -23.00 -4.39 6.42
N LYS A 168 -24.29 -4.21 6.09
CA LYS A 168 -25.15 -5.37 5.75
C LYS A 168 -25.12 -5.89 4.31
N PRO A 169 -25.01 -5.07 3.24
CA PRO A 169 -25.12 -5.60 1.87
C PRO A 169 -23.82 -6.25 1.36
N TYR A 170 -22.65 -5.67 1.67
CA TYR A 170 -21.40 -6.03 1.00
C TYR A 170 -20.81 -7.37 1.47
N LEU A 171 -20.81 -7.62 2.78
CA LEU A 171 -20.39 -8.91 3.36
C LEU A 171 -21.26 -10.08 2.89
N GLN A 172 -22.54 -9.83 2.56
CA GLN A 172 -23.45 -10.85 2.02
C GLN A 172 -23.19 -11.14 0.54
N GLU A 173 -22.86 -10.12 -0.26
CA GLU A 173 -22.52 -10.29 -1.68
C GLU A 173 -21.18 -11.00 -1.88
N HIS A 174 -20.19 -10.75 -1.01
CA HIS A 174 -18.84 -11.33 -1.10
C HIS A 174 -18.59 -12.48 -0.10
N GLN A 175 -19.62 -13.00 0.55
CA GLN A 175 -19.51 -14.19 1.42
C GLN A 175 -18.83 -15.41 0.75
N PRO A 176 -19.09 -15.72 -0.55
CA PRO A 176 -18.42 -16.82 -1.24
C PRO A 176 -16.91 -16.60 -1.40
N ASP A 177 -16.50 -15.35 -1.60
CA ASP A 177 -15.12 -14.92 -1.76
C ASP A 177 -14.35 -14.96 -0.42
N ILE A 178 -15.04 -14.58 0.67
CA ILE A 178 -14.56 -14.74 2.05
C ILE A 178 -14.49 -16.23 2.44
N GLN A 179 -15.40 -17.07 1.94
CA GLN A 179 -15.34 -18.53 2.12
C GLN A 179 -14.22 -19.17 1.29
N PHE A 180 -13.96 -18.68 0.08
CA PHE A 180 -12.84 -19.10 -0.77
C PHE A 180 -11.50 -18.86 -0.07
N CYS A 181 -11.40 -17.76 0.70
CA CYS A 181 -10.27 -17.52 1.58
C CYS A 181 -10.08 -18.64 2.62
N GLN A 182 -11.14 -19.18 3.23
CA GLN A 182 -10.97 -20.15 4.31
C GLN A 182 -10.47 -21.54 3.85
N SER A 183 -10.80 -21.99 2.64
CA SER A 183 -10.49 -23.34 2.17
C SER A 183 -9.21 -23.47 1.33
N ASP A 184 -8.86 -22.47 0.52
CA ASP A 184 -7.73 -22.55 -0.43
C ASP A 184 -6.46 -21.82 0.02
N ILE A 185 -6.52 -20.98 1.08
CA ILE A 185 -5.37 -20.15 1.48
C ILE A 185 -4.18 -20.94 2.03
N ARG A 186 -4.38 -22.10 2.69
CA ARG A 186 -3.27 -22.90 3.24
C ARG A 186 -2.21 -23.30 2.19
N ARG A 187 -2.53 -23.21 0.90
CA ARG A 187 -1.63 -23.51 -0.21
C ARG A 187 -1.02 -22.28 -0.91
N MET A 188 -1.48 -21.05 -0.62
CA MET A 188 -1.24 -19.89 -1.50
C MET A 188 -0.53 -18.67 -0.88
N THR A 189 -0.35 -18.57 0.45
CA THR A 189 0.31 -17.40 1.09
C THR A 189 1.56 -17.78 1.85
N ASP A 190 2.67 -17.95 1.12
CA ASP A 190 3.98 -18.23 1.69
C ASP A 190 4.69 -16.92 2.06
N ALA A 191 4.35 -16.36 3.23
CA ALA A 191 5.00 -15.19 3.81
C ALA A 191 6.32 -15.59 4.50
N THR A 192 7.15 -16.38 3.81
CA THR A 192 8.36 -17.03 4.34
C THR A 192 9.35 -16.09 4.99
N ARG A 193 9.43 -14.84 4.55
CA ARG A 193 10.40 -13.86 5.03
C ARG A 193 9.88 -12.94 6.10
N LEU A 194 8.59 -12.98 6.39
CA LEU A 194 7.98 -12.04 7.31
C LEU A 194 8.49 -12.30 8.73
N GLN A 195 9.20 -11.32 9.28
CA GLN A 195 9.79 -11.35 10.62
C GLN A 195 8.93 -10.61 11.65
N SER A 196 8.23 -9.55 11.23
CA SER A 196 7.35 -8.77 12.10
C SER A 196 6.00 -8.52 11.44
N LEU A 197 4.93 -8.77 12.20
CA LEU A 197 3.56 -8.45 11.86
C LEU A 197 2.93 -7.60 12.96
N LEU A 198 2.45 -6.41 12.61
CA LEU A 198 1.61 -5.58 13.48
C LEU A 198 0.20 -5.51 12.89
N LEU A 199 -0.81 -5.84 13.69
CA LEU A 199 -2.22 -5.73 13.33
C LEU A 199 -2.93 -4.81 14.33
N ARG A 200 -3.70 -3.85 13.83
CA ARG A 200 -4.43 -2.88 14.66
C ARG A 200 -5.91 -2.78 14.27
N HIS A 201 -6.80 -2.74 15.25
CA HIS A 201 -8.26 -2.59 15.09
C HIS A 201 -8.97 -3.76 14.38
N LEU A 202 -8.73 -5.00 14.83
CA LEU A 202 -9.33 -6.20 14.23
C LEU A 202 -10.18 -6.99 15.24
N ALA A 203 -11.30 -7.54 14.79
CA ALA A 203 -12.12 -8.45 15.60
C ALA A 203 -11.40 -9.79 15.84
N LEU A 204 -11.59 -10.39 17.02
CA LEU A 204 -10.86 -11.60 17.43
C LEU A 204 -11.11 -12.82 16.52
N ASN A 205 -12.34 -12.99 16.03
CA ASN A 205 -12.71 -14.05 15.09
C ASN A 205 -11.96 -13.90 13.74
N GLN A 206 -11.91 -12.69 13.20
CA GLN A 206 -11.21 -12.35 11.96
C GLN A 206 -9.70 -12.51 12.11
N LEU A 207 -9.14 -12.09 13.26
CA LEU A 207 -7.73 -12.31 13.60
C LEU A 207 -7.38 -13.79 13.56
N THR A 208 -8.20 -14.63 14.19
CA THR A 208 -7.98 -16.08 14.24
C THR A 208 -7.99 -16.69 12.84
N ILE A 209 -8.94 -16.30 12.00
CA ILE A 209 -9.01 -16.74 10.61
C ILE A 209 -7.76 -16.31 9.84
N LEU A 210 -7.37 -15.03 9.95
CA LEU A 210 -6.20 -14.47 9.26
C LEU A 210 -4.91 -15.20 9.67
N LEU A 211 -4.62 -15.31 10.97
CA LEU A 211 -3.40 -15.94 11.45
C LEU A 211 -3.32 -17.42 11.06
N ASN A 212 -4.44 -18.14 11.10
CA ASN A 212 -4.49 -19.55 10.68
C ASN A 212 -4.32 -19.74 9.16
N SER A 213 -4.46 -18.66 8.40
CA SER A 213 -4.36 -18.67 6.95
C SER A 213 -2.93 -18.37 6.47
N LEU A 214 -2.08 -17.73 7.29
CA LEU A 214 -0.74 -17.30 6.88
C LEU A 214 0.35 -18.31 7.27
N ASN A 215 1.19 -18.72 6.30
CA ASN A 215 2.42 -19.45 6.60
C ASN A 215 3.57 -18.48 6.84
N MET A 216 4.00 -18.32 8.10
CA MET A 216 5.02 -17.34 8.52
C MET A 216 6.14 -18.00 9.35
N PRO A 217 6.97 -18.87 8.74
CA PRO A 217 7.97 -19.67 9.47
C PRO A 217 9.09 -18.86 10.14
N LEU A 218 9.32 -17.62 9.71
CA LEU A 218 10.36 -16.73 10.26
C LEU A 218 9.77 -15.61 11.16
N LEU A 219 8.50 -15.70 11.56
CA LEU A 219 7.88 -14.65 12.38
C LEU A 219 8.52 -14.61 13.78
N GLU A 220 9.22 -13.52 14.08
CA GLU A 220 9.86 -13.27 15.36
C GLU A 220 8.98 -12.39 16.27
N LYS A 221 8.14 -11.53 15.68
CA LYS A 221 7.32 -10.56 16.42
C LYS A 221 5.90 -10.46 15.86
N LEU A 222 4.91 -10.71 16.71
CA LEU A 222 3.50 -10.39 16.47
C LEU A 222 3.07 -9.31 17.45
N THR A 223 2.61 -8.17 16.94
CA THR A 223 2.06 -7.08 17.75
C THR A 223 0.59 -6.91 17.43
N LEU A 224 -0.26 -7.01 18.44
CA LEU A 224 -1.70 -6.89 18.32
C LEU A 224 -2.14 -5.66 19.12
N VAL A 225 -2.85 -4.75 18.48
CA VAL A 225 -3.26 -3.48 19.11
C VAL A 225 -4.75 -3.26 18.88
N ASP A 226 -5.48 -2.89 19.93
CA ASP A 226 -6.91 -2.62 19.86
C ASP A 226 -7.72 -3.78 19.23
N ILE A 227 -7.42 -5.01 19.65
CA ILE A 227 -8.19 -6.21 19.31
C ILE A 227 -9.40 -6.29 20.23
N PHE A 228 -10.58 -6.50 19.66
CA PHE A 228 -11.85 -6.54 20.39
C PHE A 228 -12.60 -7.85 20.16
N ASP A 229 -13.38 -8.23 21.16
CA ASP A 229 -14.40 -9.28 21.06
C ASP A 229 -15.67 -8.61 20.52
N GLU A 230 -16.41 -9.31 19.64
CA GLU A 230 -17.66 -8.79 19.06
C GLU A 230 -18.76 -8.55 20.11
#